data_AF-E4YYH4-F1
#
_entry.id   AF-E4YYH4-F1
#
_cell.length_a   1.000
_cell.length_b   1.000
_cell.length_c   1.000
_cell.angle_alpha   90.00
_cell.angle_beta   90.00
_cell.angle_gamma   90.00
#
_symmetry.space_group_name_H-M   'P 1'
#
loop_
_entity.id
_entity.type
_entity.pdbx_description
1 polymer ?
#
loop_
_entity_poly.entity_id
_entity_poly.type
_entity_poly.pdbx_seq_one_letter_code
_entity_poly.pdbx_strand_id
1 'polypeptide(L)'
;MFRLVGEETFTVGPKKVPARLKIEAVGGVTYTYKLYLKEKLLEKYVREAAKNMLIWKVILPSGFNQRIAIEKDTLDIWVGNEKIEAESGFTDNGSEQLFVLEGKQFQILVFTSGKRHEGIIHQLIYDGELCVPQDP
;
A
#
# COMPACT_ATOMS: atom_id res chain seq x y z
N MET A 1 -14.00 36.63 10.63
CA MET A 1 -14.99 35.58 10.26
C MET A 1 -14.22 34.43 9.65
N PHE A 2 -14.11 33.28 10.33
CA PHE A 2 -13.44 32.10 9.78
C PHE A 2 -14.28 31.55 8.63
N ARG A 3 -13.74 31.57 7.41
CA ARG A 3 -14.37 30.90 6.27
C ARG A 3 -13.99 29.42 6.35
N LEU A 4 -14.98 28.58 6.65
CA LEU A 4 -14.81 27.11 6.68
C LEU A 4 -14.71 26.51 5.27
N VAL A 5 -15.23 27.21 4.27
CA VAL A 5 -15.12 26.85 2.85
C VAL A 5 -13.83 27.43 2.30
N GLY A 6 -13.07 26.60 1.60
CA GLY A 6 -11.79 26.99 1.06
C GLY A 6 -10.98 25.80 0.59
N GLU A 7 -9.71 26.06 0.36
CA GLU A 7 -8.77 25.09 -0.13
C GLU A 7 -7.42 25.32 0.55
N GLU A 8 -6.84 24.23 1.05
CA GLU A 8 -5.51 24.24 1.68
C GLU A 8 -4.60 23.32 0.89
N THR A 9 -3.40 23.81 0.55
CA THR A 9 -2.39 23.05 -0.18
C THR A 9 -1.22 22.69 0.73
N PHE A 10 -0.78 21.45 0.67
CA PHE A 10 0.33 20.95 1.48
C PHE A 10 1.08 19.84 0.73
N THR A 11 2.07 19.23 1.38
CA THR A 11 2.80 18.08 0.81
C THR A 11 2.72 16.89 1.75
N VAL A 12 2.70 15.68 1.18
CA VAL A 12 2.54 14.41 1.92
C VAL A 12 3.75 13.51 1.71
N GLY A 13 4.26 12.98 2.82
CA GLY A 13 5.29 11.96 2.85
C GLY A 13 6.69 12.43 2.42
N PRO A 14 7.69 11.52 2.47
CA PRO A 14 9.08 11.86 2.16
C PRO A 14 9.29 12.30 0.71
N LYS A 15 8.45 11.81 -0.21
CA LYS A 15 8.45 12.22 -1.63
C LYS A 15 7.81 13.59 -1.87
N LYS A 16 7.38 14.31 -0.81
CA LYS A 16 6.72 15.63 -0.86
C LYS A 16 5.61 15.69 -1.92
N VAL A 17 4.74 14.69 -1.93
CA VAL A 17 3.66 14.61 -2.93
C VAL A 17 2.72 15.79 -2.71
N PRO A 18 2.47 16.64 -3.73
CA PRO A 18 1.57 17.78 -3.59
C PRO A 18 0.15 17.28 -3.26
N ALA A 19 -0.49 17.91 -2.29
CA ALA A 19 -1.79 17.56 -1.80
C ALA A 19 -2.65 18.82 -1.62
N ARG A 20 -3.96 18.64 -1.73
CA ARG A 20 -4.92 19.74 -1.68
C ARG A 20 -6.20 19.28 -1.00
N LEU A 21 -6.53 19.88 0.14
CA LEU A 21 -7.77 19.64 0.86
C LEU A 21 -8.77 20.72 0.49
N LYS A 22 -9.86 20.32 -0.15
CA LYS A 22 -10.96 21.23 -0.53
C LYS A 22 -12.15 21.01 0.40
N ILE A 23 -12.65 22.09 0.99
CA ILE A 23 -13.83 22.09 1.86
C ILE A 23 -14.95 22.82 1.12
N GLU A 24 -16.04 22.12 0.81
CA GLU A 24 -17.18 22.63 0.04
C GLU A 24 -18.46 22.60 0.88
N ALA A 25 -19.30 23.63 0.78
CA ALA A 25 -20.64 23.62 1.36
C ALA A 25 -21.61 22.83 0.45
N VAL A 26 -22.41 21.94 1.03
CA VAL A 26 -23.34 21.06 0.27
C VAL A 26 -24.81 21.43 0.51
N GLY A 27 -25.07 22.41 1.38
CA GLY A 27 -26.40 22.89 1.74
C GLY A 27 -26.53 23.06 3.25
N GLY A 28 -27.29 24.08 3.68
CA GLY A 28 -27.47 24.39 5.10
C GLY A 28 -26.13 24.62 5.82
N VAL A 29 -25.88 23.84 6.87
CA VAL A 29 -24.66 23.87 7.71
C VAL A 29 -23.74 22.66 7.49
N THR A 30 -23.86 21.97 6.34
CA THR A 30 -23.12 20.75 6.04
C THR A 30 -21.99 20.99 5.04
N TYR A 31 -20.85 20.33 5.27
CA TYR A 31 -19.63 20.46 4.47
C TYR A 31 -19.14 19.10 3.97
N THR A 32 -18.48 19.08 2.83
CA THR A 32 -17.76 17.92 2.29
C THR A 32 -16.28 18.24 2.15
N TYR A 33 -15.46 17.23 2.42
CA TYR A 33 -14.02 17.30 2.34
C TYR A 33 -13.55 16.42 1.18
N LYS A 34 -12.80 17.02 0.25
CA LYS A 34 -12.19 16.31 -0.87
C LYS A 34 -10.69 16.47 -0.76
N LEU A 35 -9.99 15.37 -0.47
CA LEU A 35 -8.54 15.33 -0.53
C LEU A 35 -8.11 14.96 -1.94
N TYR A 36 -7.25 15.79 -2.51
CA TYR A 36 -6.57 15.53 -3.76
C TYR A 36 -5.11 15.25 -3.49
N LEU A 37 -4.57 14.20 -4.11
CA LEU A 37 -3.13 13.97 -4.22
C LEU A 37 -2.73 14.20 -5.67
N LYS A 38 -1.78 15.10 -5.89
CA LYS A 38 -1.52 15.73 -7.19
C LYS A 38 -2.83 16.37 -7.70
N GLU A 39 -3.34 15.89 -8.81
CA GLU A 39 -4.61 16.36 -9.42
C GLU A 39 -5.74 15.34 -9.30
N LYS A 40 -5.53 14.24 -8.57
CA LYS A 40 -6.50 13.13 -8.47
C LYS A 40 -7.16 13.14 -7.09
N LEU A 41 -8.48 12.93 -7.07
CA LEU A 41 -9.21 12.67 -5.83
C LEU A 41 -8.60 11.42 -5.15
N LEU A 42 -8.53 11.44 -3.82
CA LEU A 42 -7.92 10.38 -3.02
C LEU A 42 -8.41 8.99 -3.45
N GLU A 43 -9.71 8.79 -3.60
CA GLU A 43 -10.28 7.50 -4.01
C GLU A 43 -9.73 6.99 -5.36
N LYS A 44 -9.60 7.90 -6.34
CA LYS A 44 -9.03 7.57 -7.65
C LYS A 44 -7.53 7.28 -7.53
N TYR A 45 -6.82 8.07 -6.74
CA TYR A 45 -5.39 7.88 -6.49
C TYR A 45 -5.11 6.52 -5.83
N VAL A 46 -5.87 6.16 -4.79
CA VAL A 46 -5.77 4.88 -4.09
C VAL A 46 -6.08 3.71 -5.02
N ARG A 47 -7.15 3.81 -5.81
CA ARG A 47 -7.51 2.76 -6.79
C ARG A 47 -6.43 2.53 -7.84
N GLU A 48 -5.76 3.59 -8.29
CA GLU A 48 -4.64 3.46 -9.23
C GLU A 48 -3.41 2.85 -8.56
N ALA A 49 -3.10 3.23 -7.33
CA ALA A 49 -2.01 2.63 -6.55
C ALA A 49 -2.24 1.13 -6.30
N ALA A 50 -3.48 0.71 -6.02
CA ALA A 50 -3.88 -0.69 -5.83
C ALA A 50 -3.59 -1.58 -7.06
N LYS A 51 -3.49 -0.99 -8.26
CA LYS A 51 -3.12 -1.76 -9.46
C LYS A 51 -1.67 -2.22 -9.42
N ASN A 52 -0.80 -1.40 -8.85
CA ASN A 52 0.65 -1.60 -8.89
C ASN A 52 1.23 -2.06 -7.55
N MET A 53 0.41 -2.09 -6.49
CA MET A 53 0.82 -2.52 -5.16
C MET A 53 -0.16 -3.55 -4.60
N LEU A 54 0.34 -4.45 -3.75
CA LEU A 54 -0.49 -5.23 -2.83
C LEU A 54 -0.13 -4.88 -1.40
N ILE A 55 -1.11 -4.98 -0.51
CA ILE A 55 -0.96 -4.69 0.90
C ILE A 55 -1.45 -5.89 1.71
N TRP A 56 -0.71 -6.22 2.75
CA TRP A 56 -1.06 -7.17 3.79
C TRP A 56 -1.01 -6.48 5.15
N LYS A 57 -2.01 -6.73 5.99
CA LYS A 57 -2.05 -6.38 7.40
C LYS A 57 -1.82 -7.65 8.20
N VAL A 58 -0.77 -7.65 9.01
CA VAL A 58 -0.36 -8.79 9.85
C VAL A 58 -0.24 -8.32 11.30
N ILE A 59 -0.50 -9.20 12.25
CA ILE A 59 -0.26 -8.93 13.67
C ILE A 59 1.10 -9.55 14.01
N LEU A 60 2.04 -8.73 14.47
CA LEU A 60 3.37 -9.19 14.88
C LEU A 60 3.34 -9.84 16.28
N PRO A 61 4.39 -10.57 16.70
CA PRO A 61 4.47 -11.17 18.03
C PRO A 61 4.30 -10.17 19.19
N SER A 62 4.73 -8.93 19.00
CA SER A 62 4.50 -7.81 19.93
C SER A 62 3.02 -7.43 20.11
N GLY A 63 2.13 -7.92 19.26
CA GLY A 63 0.72 -7.54 19.19
C GLY A 63 0.44 -6.32 18.31
N PHE A 64 1.46 -5.70 17.72
CA PHE A 64 1.28 -4.56 16.83
C PHE A 64 0.78 -4.98 15.44
N ASN A 65 -0.20 -4.22 14.92
CA ASN A 65 -0.65 -4.34 13.54
C ASN A 65 0.39 -3.72 12.61
N GLN A 66 1.00 -4.53 11.76
CA GLN A 66 1.96 -4.11 10.77
C GLN A 66 1.35 -4.14 9.37
N ARG A 67 1.64 -3.11 8.58
CA ARG A 67 1.33 -3.08 7.15
C ARG A 67 2.57 -3.48 6.36
N ILE A 68 2.45 -4.50 5.53
CA ILE A 68 3.46 -4.93 4.56
C ILE A 68 2.89 -4.63 3.19
N ALA A 69 3.69 -4.04 2.29
CA ALA A 69 3.29 -3.80 0.92
C ALA A 69 4.39 -4.22 -0.05
N ILE A 70 4.00 -4.67 -1.24
CA ILE A 70 4.93 -4.91 -2.34
C ILE A 70 4.53 -4.07 -3.55
N GLU A 71 5.50 -3.43 -4.18
CA GLU A 71 5.37 -2.85 -5.52
C GLU A 71 5.57 -3.97 -6.56
N LYS A 72 4.54 -4.27 -7.36
CA LYS A 72 4.51 -5.44 -8.25
C LYS A 72 5.61 -5.42 -9.33
N ASP A 73 5.97 -4.22 -9.80
CA ASP A 73 6.93 -4.06 -10.90
C ASP A 73 8.38 -4.06 -10.42
N THR A 74 8.65 -3.41 -9.27
CA THR A 74 10.00 -3.25 -8.72
C THR A 74 10.35 -4.33 -7.70
N LEU A 75 9.35 -5.06 -7.19
CA LEU A 75 9.45 -5.99 -6.07
C LEU A 75 9.97 -5.32 -4.79
N ASP A 76 9.80 -4.00 -4.67
CA ASP A 76 10.16 -3.26 -3.47
C ASP A 76 9.19 -3.60 -2.34
N ILE A 77 9.72 -4.04 -1.19
CA ILE A 77 8.96 -4.36 0.00
C ILE A 77 8.96 -3.18 0.96
N TRP A 78 7.78 -2.82 1.44
CA TRP A 78 7.57 -1.74 2.39
C TRP A 78 6.95 -2.29 3.68
N VAL A 79 7.56 -1.95 4.81
CA VAL A 79 7.04 -2.24 6.15
C VAL A 79 6.65 -0.90 6.77
N GLY A 80 5.34 -0.65 6.83
CA GLY A 80 4.78 0.62 7.29
C GLY A 80 5.04 1.73 6.28
N ASN A 81 6.05 2.56 6.57
CA ASN A 81 6.49 3.68 5.73
C ASN A 81 7.96 3.53 5.26
N GLU A 82 8.61 2.43 5.63
CA GLU A 82 10.02 2.19 5.32
C GLU A 82 10.16 1.10 4.28
N LYS A 83 10.98 1.36 3.26
CA LYS A 83 11.42 0.33 2.33
C LYS A 83 12.47 -0.49 3.05
N ILE A 84 12.34 -1.81 3.01
CA ILE A 84 13.29 -2.72 3.63
C ILE A 84 14.14 -3.44 2.58
N GLU A 85 15.29 -3.94 3.00
CA GLU A 85 16.06 -4.90 2.23
C GLU A 85 15.56 -6.32 2.55
N ALA A 86 15.47 -7.16 1.52
CA ALA A 86 15.08 -8.55 1.63
C ALA A 86 16.07 -9.41 0.83
N GLU A 87 16.37 -10.60 1.33
CA GLU A 87 17.16 -11.58 0.58
C GLU A 87 16.31 -12.11 -0.57
N SER A 88 16.85 -12.10 -1.79
CA SER A 88 16.11 -12.51 -3.00
C SER A 88 16.67 -13.80 -3.58
N GLY A 89 15.76 -14.69 -3.95
CA GLY A 89 16.03 -15.96 -4.61
C GLY A 89 15.22 -16.10 -5.88
N PHE A 90 15.76 -16.80 -6.88
CA PHE A 90 15.03 -17.19 -8.08
C PHE A 90 14.80 -18.70 -8.05
N THR A 91 13.60 -19.10 -8.41
CA THR A 91 13.18 -20.49 -8.57
C THR A 91 12.74 -20.70 -10.01
N ASP A 92 12.59 -21.95 -10.44
CA ASP A 92 12.14 -22.27 -11.80
C ASP A 92 10.77 -21.66 -12.15
N ASN A 93 9.95 -21.35 -11.14
CA ASN A 93 8.58 -20.88 -11.32
C ASN A 93 8.37 -19.40 -10.94
N GLY A 94 9.41 -18.69 -10.51
CA GLY A 94 9.27 -17.32 -10.04
C GLY A 94 10.41 -16.83 -9.15
N SER A 95 10.15 -15.81 -8.35
CA SER A 95 11.10 -15.28 -7.36
C SER A 95 10.53 -15.37 -5.95
N GLU A 96 11.44 -15.43 -4.99
CA GLU A 96 11.13 -15.31 -3.58
C GLU A 96 11.92 -14.17 -2.95
N GLN A 97 11.31 -13.52 -1.96
CA GLN A 97 11.95 -12.53 -1.11
C GLN A 97 11.73 -12.88 0.35
N LEU A 98 12.81 -12.95 1.11
CA LEU A 98 12.84 -13.31 2.52
C LEU A 98 13.27 -12.12 3.37
N PHE A 99 12.52 -11.84 4.43
CA PHE A 99 12.87 -10.80 5.40
C PHE A 99 12.40 -11.20 6.80
N VAL A 100 12.99 -10.57 7.82
CA VAL A 100 12.71 -10.88 9.23
C VAL A 100 12.18 -9.64 9.93
N LEU A 101 11.05 -9.77 10.63
CA LEU A 101 10.52 -8.76 11.54
C LEU A 101 10.28 -9.40 12.89
N GLU A 102 10.77 -8.77 13.96
CA GLU A 102 10.64 -9.28 15.35
C GLU A 102 11.06 -10.75 15.52
N GLY A 103 12.11 -11.18 14.80
CA GLY A 103 12.60 -12.56 14.85
C GLY A 103 11.72 -13.59 14.14
N LYS A 104 10.65 -13.15 13.44
CA LYS A 104 9.82 -13.99 12.59
C LYS A 104 10.15 -13.79 11.12
N GLN A 105 10.24 -14.90 10.40
CA GLN A 105 10.49 -14.89 8.97
C GLN A 105 9.20 -14.63 8.20
N PHE A 106 9.32 -13.77 7.19
CA PHE A 106 8.32 -13.50 6.18
C PHE A 106 8.88 -13.90 4.83
N GLN A 107 8.00 -14.42 3.97
CA GLN A 107 8.35 -14.79 2.61
C GLN A 107 7.32 -14.19 1.66
N ILE A 108 7.79 -13.47 0.64
CA ILE A 108 6.96 -13.11 -0.50
C ILE A 108 7.34 -13.97 -1.69
N LEU A 109 6.37 -14.72 -2.20
CA LEU A 109 6.49 -15.52 -3.41
C LEU A 109 5.85 -14.77 -4.58
N VAL A 110 6.56 -14.71 -5.69
CA VAL A 110 6.09 -14.10 -6.93
C VAL A 110 6.24 -15.10 -8.05
N PHE A 111 5.14 -15.55 -8.65
CA PHE A 111 5.16 -16.60 -9.66
C PHE A 111 4.06 -16.40 -10.70
N THR A 112 4.27 -16.99 -11.88
CA THR A 112 3.24 -16.98 -12.92
C THR A 112 2.11 -17.95 -12.56
N SER A 113 0.87 -17.51 -12.69
CA SER A 113 -0.31 -18.37 -12.50
C SER A 113 -0.41 -19.48 -13.57
N GLY A 114 0.33 -19.37 -14.68
CA GLY A 114 0.20 -20.24 -15.85
C GLY A 114 -1.13 -20.09 -16.60
N LYS A 115 -2.07 -19.29 -16.08
CA LYS A 115 -3.36 -19.02 -16.70
C LYS A 115 -3.33 -17.67 -17.39
N ARG A 116 -3.85 -17.62 -18.62
CA ARG A 116 -3.83 -16.45 -19.50
C ARG A 116 -4.43 -15.17 -18.88
N HIS A 117 -5.33 -15.29 -17.91
CA HIS A 117 -6.05 -14.16 -17.31
C HIS A 117 -5.65 -13.82 -15.86
N GLU A 118 -4.96 -14.70 -15.14
CA GLU A 118 -4.61 -14.47 -13.72
C GLU A 118 -3.24 -13.78 -13.54
N GLY A 119 -2.37 -13.83 -14.57
CA GLY A 119 -1.12 -13.06 -14.60
C GLY A 119 -0.09 -13.53 -13.55
N ILE A 120 0.71 -12.58 -13.06
CA ILE A 120 1.72 -12.78 -12.00
C ILE A 120 1.03 -12.67 -10.63
N ILE A 121 1.17 -13.72 -9.83
CA ILE A 121 0.62 -13.81 -8.47
C ILE A 121 1.73 -13.42 -7.49
N HIS A 122 1.35 -12.65 -6.46
CA HIS A 122 2.21 -12.32 -5.33
C HIS A 122 1.54 -12.82 -4.05
N GLN A 123 2.26 -13.57 -3.23
CA GLN A 123 1.76 -14.16 -1.99
C GLN A 123 2.69 -13.82 -0.84
N LEU A 124 2.13 -13.34 0.27
CA LEU A 124 2.86 -13.19 1.52
C LEU A 124 2.59 -14.40 2.42
N ILE A 125 3.64 -15.01 2.93
CA ILE A 125 3.60 -16.08 3.92
C ILE A 125 4.21 -15.55 5.22
N TYR A 126 3.49 -15.74 6.32
CA TYR A 126 3.90 -15.37 7.67
C TYR A 126 3.58 -16.51 8.62
N ASP A 127 4.57 -16.98 9.38
CA ASP A 127 4.45 -18.13 10.31
C ASP A 127 3.92 -19.41 9.64
N GLY A 128 4.23 -19.60 8.36
CA GLY A 128 3.77 -20.75 7.55
C GLY A 128 2.35 -20.61 6.98
N GLU A 129 1.65 -19.51 7.27
CA GLU A 129 0.30 -19.26 6.77
C GLU A 129 0.27 -18.22 5.65
N LEU A 130 -0.59 -18.45 4.66
CA LEU A 130 -0.82 -17.51 3.56
C LEU A 130 -1.63 -16.30 4.05
N CYS A 131 -1.05 -15.11 3.93
CA CYS A 131 -1.71 -13.86 4.25
C CYS A 131 -2.62 -13.41 3.11
N VAL A 132 -3.86 -13.07 3.44
CA VAL A 132 -4.83 -12.53 2.47
C VAL A 132 -4.49 -11.06 2.18
N PRO A 133 -4.32 -10.65 0.91
CA PRO A 133 -4.12 -9.25 0.56
C PRO A 133 -5.40 -8.45 0.86
N GLN A 134 -5.23 -7.20 1.29
CA GLN A 134 -6.35 -6.27 1.51
C GLN A 134 -6.31 -5.12 0.51
N ASP A 135 -7.49 -4.54 0.27
CA ASP A 135 -7.60 -3.28 -0.45
C ASP A 135 -6.88 -2.16 0.32
N PRO A 136 -6.16 -1.26 -0.38
CA PRO A 136 -5.44 -0.16 0.24
C PRO A 136 -6.30 0.84 1.03
#